data_AF-A0A9W7ETE0-F1
#
_entry.id   AF-A0A9W7ETE0-F1
#
_cell.length_a   1.000
_cell.length_b   1.000
_cell.length_c   1.000
_cell.angle_alpha   90.00
_cell.angle_beta   90.00
_cell.angle_gamma   90.00
#
_symmetry.space_group_name_H-M   'P 1'
#
loop_
_entity.id
_entity.type
_entity.pdbx_description
1 polymer ?
#
loop_
_entity_poly.entity_id
_entity_poly.type
_entity_poly.pdbx_seq_one_letter_code
_entity_poly.pdbx_strand_id
1 'polypeptide(L)'
;FDNIGKYLDRLVNVVRPRSLLYLAIDGVAPRAKMNQQRARRFRSAQEVREAKDIQDQVIEDFVKRGIKPPDAKDDPWDSNVITPGTDFMLKLSTYIRYYVRCRISTGGEYYKNLKIIFTDASVPGEGEHKIMSHIRLQRARPGYDPNVKHVLHGLDADLIMLGLATHEVNFYVLREEV
;
A
#
# COMPACT_ATOMS: atom_id res chain seq x y z
N PHE A 1 9.48 -3.34 -9.06
CA PHE A 1 9.52 -2.22 -8.10
C PHE A 1 9.41 -0.85 -8.80
N ASP A 2 10.00 -0.66 -9.98
CA ASP A 2 9.88 0.60 -10.75
C ASP A 2 8.47 1.17 -10.90
N ASN A 3 7.47 0.31 -11.12
CA ASN A 3 6.07 0.73 -11.19
C ASN A 3 5.59 1.39 -9.88
N ILE A 4 6.09 0.96 -8.72
CA ILE A 4 5.79 1.58 -7.42
C ILE A 4 6.41 2.99 -7.36
N GLY A 5 7.66 3.15 -7.80
CA GLY A 5 8.30 4.47 -7.87
C GLY A 5 7.55 5.44 -8.78
N LYS A 6 7.17 4.99 -9.99
CA LYS A 6 6.34 5.77 -10.93
C LYS A 6 4.99 6.15 -10.34
N TYR A 7 4.38 5.23 -9.57
CA TYR A 7 3.12 5.50 -8.89
C TYR A 7 3.26 6.55 -7.79
N LEU A 8 4.29 6.44 -6.97
CA LEU A 8 4.61 7.45 -5.96
C LEU A 8 4.88 8.82 -6.60
N ASP A 9 5.62 8.88 -7.71
CA ASP A 9 5.82 10.12 -8.46
C ASP A 9 4.49 10.73 -8.90
N ARG A 10 3.58 9.91 -9.45
CA ARG A 10 2.24 10.36 -9.85
C ARG A 10 1.49 10.97 -8.66
N LEU A 11 1.46 10.28 -7.52
CA LEU A 11 0.78 10.78 -6.30
C LEU A 11 1.40 12.09 -5.80
N VAL A 12 2.73 12.16 -5.71
CA VAL A 12 3.43 13.39 -5.27
C VAL A 12 3.19 14.54 -6.24
N ASN A 13 3.15 14.29 -7.54
CA ASN A 13 2.90 15.32 -8.56
C ASN A 13 1.47 15.86 -8.54
N VAL A 14 0.49 15.03 -8.17
CA VAL A 14 -0.92 15.41 -7.99
C VAL A 14 -1.10 16.21 -6.69
N VAL A 15 -0.60 15.69 -5.56
CA VAL A 15 -0.85 16.28 -4.23
C VAL A 15 0.06 17.47 -3.94
N ARG A 16 1.32 17.42 -4.41
CA ARG A 16 2.37 18.43 -4.18
C ARG A 16 2.52 18.82 -2.69
N PRO A 17 2.79 17.86 -1.78
CA PRO A 17 3.00 18.15 -0.36
C PRO A 17 4.09 19.22 -0.15
N ARG A 18 3.86 20.15 0.77
CA ARG A 18 4.76 21.29 1.02
C ARG A 18 5.63 21.16 2.26
N SER A 19 5.22 20.33 3.21
CA SER A 19 5.88 20.19 4.51
C SER A 19 6.34 18.76 4.77
N LEU A 20 5.46 17.77 4.56
CA LEU A 20 5.71 16.38 4.91
C LEU A 20 5.18 15.41 3.84
N LEU A 21 6.01 14.43 3.49
CA LEU A 21 5.62 13.18 2.83
C LEU A 21 5.83 12.02 3.80
N TYR A 22 4.75 11.38 4.22
CA TYR A 22 4.80 10.21 5.10
C TYR A 22 4.50 8.95 4.27
N LEU A 23 5.46 8.03 4.20
CA LEU A 23 5.34 6.73 3.54
C LEU A 23 5.27 5.63 4.60
N ALA A 24 4.16 4.89 4.63
CA ALA A 24 3.93 3.82 5.59
C ALA A 24 3.68 2.49 4.89
N ILE A 25 4.47 1.49 5.24
CA ILE A 25 4.24 0.08 4.88
C ILE A 25 3.69 -0.63 6.11
N ASP A 26 2.75 -1.57 5.92
CA ASP A 26 2.25 -2.41 6.99
C ASP A 26 3.39 -3.20 7.66
N GLY A 27 3.44 -3.15 8.98
CA GLY A 27 4.22 -4.05 9.80
C GLY A 27 3.35 -5.11 10.46
N VAL A 28 3.87 -5.74 11.53
CA VAL A 28 3.10 -6.75 12.27
C VAL A 28 1.84 -6.10 12.88
N ALA A 29 0.68 -6.56 12.45
CA ALA A 29 -0.62 -6.03 12.85
C ALA A 29 -1.15 -6.68 14.15
N PRO A 30 -2.15 -6.07 14.83
CA PRO A 30 -2.81 -6.68 15.98
C PRO A 30 -3.51 -7.99 15.64
N ARG A 31 -3.73 -8.85 16.64
CA ARG A 31 -4.37 -10.17 16.47
C ARG A 31 -5.74 -10.10 15.77
N ALA A 32 -6.53 -9.07 16.04
CA ALA A 32 -7.83 -8.88 15.40
C ALA A 32 -7.68 -8.76 13.87
N LYS A 33 -6.76 -7.91 13.39
CA LYS A 33 -6.46 -7.77 11.96
C LYS A 33 -5.82 -9.02 11.39
N MET A 34 -4.93 -9.69 12.13
CA MET A 34 -4.32 -10.95 11.68
C MET A 34 -5.36 -12.03 11.38
N ASN A 35 -6.41 -12.15 12.20
CA ASN A 35 -7.51 -13.09 11.95
C ASN A 35 -8.26 -12.75 10.65
N GLN A 36 -8.54 -11.47 10.40
CA GLN A 36 -9.20 -11.00 9.18
C GLN A 36 -8.32 -11.25 7.94
N GLN A 37 -7.03 -10.91 8.02
CA GLN A 37 -6.06 -11.15 6.94
C GLN A 37 -5.91 -12.65 6.65
N ARG A 38 -5.86 -13.49 7.70
CA ARG A 38 -5.82 -14.95 7.55
C ARG A 38 -7.05 -15.44 6.80
N ALA A 39 -8.27 -15.09 7.25
CA ALA A 39 -9.50 -15.54 6.60
C ALA A 39 -9.56 -15.13 5.11
N ARG A 40 -9.17 -13.89 4.80
CA ARG A 40 -9.07 -13.40 3.41
C ARG A 40 -8.09 -14.21 2.57
N ARG A 41 -6.88 -14.45 3.05
CA ARG A 41 -5.83 -15.17 2.31
C ARG A 41 -6.21 -16.62 2.05
N PHE A 42 -6.82 -17.29 3.02
CA PHE A 42 -7.31 -18.66 2.85
C PHE A 42 -8.40 -18.72 1.77
N ARG A 43 -9.33 -17.77 1.76
CA ARG A 43 -10.36 -17.68 0.72
C ARG A 43 -9.75 -17.44 -0.67
N SER A 44 -8.85 -16.47 -0.82
CA SER A 44 -8.22 -16.20 -2.12
C SER A 44 -7.38 -17.39 -2.62
N ALA A 45 -6.69 -18.11 -1.73
CA ALA A 45 -5.96 -19.32 -2.11
C ALA A 45 -6.91 -20.44 -2.58
N GLN A 46 -8.08 -20.57 -1.95
CA GLN A 46 -9.13 -21.50 -2.37
C GLN A 46 -9.72 -21.11 -3.73
N GLU A 47 -10.05 -19.84 -3.94
CA GLU A 47 -10.57 -19.32 -5.22
C GLU A 47 -9.57 -19.56 -6.37
N VAL A 48 -8.27 -19.36 -6.13
CA VAL A 48 -7.22 -19.65 -7.13
C VAL A 48 -7.15 -21.13 -7.46
N ARG A 49 -7.30 -22.01 -6.46
CA ARG A 49 -7.32 -23.46 -6.68
C ARG A 49 -8.55 -23.89 -7.47
N GLU A 50 -9.73 -23.45 -7.07
CA GLU A 50 -10.98 -23.74 -7.76
C GLU A 50 -10.95 -23.24 -9.22
N ALA A 51 -10.40 -22.05 -9.46
CA ALA A 51 -10.22 -21.53 -10.81
C ALA A 51 -9.26 -22.37 -11.67
N LYS A 52 -8.17 -22.89 -11.07
CA LYS A 52 -7.26 -23.83 -11.76
C LYS A 52 -7.96 -25.14 -12.11
N ASP A 53 -8.70 -25.72 -11.17
CA ASP A 53 -9.45 -26.97 -11.39
C ASP A 53 -10.49 -26.81 -12.52
N ILE A 54 -11.21 -25.68 -12.56
CA ILE A 54 -12.15 -25.35 -13.65
C ILE A 54 -11.41 -25.18 -14.98
N GLN A 55 -10.27 -24.49 -14.98
CA GLN A 55 -9.47 -24.27 -16.17
C GLN A 55 -8.99 -25.59 -16.78
N ASP A 56 -8.53 -26.52 -15.94
CA ASP A 56 -8.05 -27.84 -16.37
C ASP A 56 -9.19 -28.67 -16.99
N GLN A 57 -10.38 -28.66 -16.38
CA GLN A 57 -11.56 -29.33 -16.94
C GLN A 57 -11.98 -28.76 -18.31
N VAL A 58 -11.91 -27.43 -18.47
CA VAL A 58 -12.20 -26.78 -19.75
C VAL A 58 -11.16 -27.20 -20.80
N ILE A 59 -9.87 -27.20 -20.47
CA ILE A 59 -8.80 -27.63 -21.38
C ILE A 59 -9.03 -29.09 -21.83
N GLU A 60 -9.40 -29.99 -20.91
CA GLU A 60 -9.74 -31.38 -21.25
C GLU A 60 -10.93 -31.49 -22.23
N ASP A 61 -11.99 -30.70 -22.05
CA ASP A 61 -13.15 -30.70 -22.96
C ASP A 61 -12.77 -30.16 -24.35
N PHE A 62 -11.93 -29.12 -24.42
CA PHE A 62 -11.39 -28.61 -25.68
C PHE A 62 -10.63 -29.69 -26.45
N VAL A 63 -9.74 -30.41 -25.77
CA VAL A 63 -8.96 -31.52 -26.36
C VAL A 63 -9.89 -32.64 -26.84
N LYS A 64 -10.91 -33.02 -26.06
CA LYS A 64 -11.91 -34.04 -26.44
C LYS A 64 -12.70 -33.65 -27.69
N ARG A 65 -12.97 -32.35 -27.89
CA ARG A 65 -13.66 -31.82 -29.08
C ARG A 65 -12.74 -31.56 -30.27
N GLY A 66 -11.44 -31.83 -30.14
CA GLY A 66 -10.45 -31.55 -31.19
C GLY A 66 -10.16 -30.06 -31.38
N ILE A 67 -10.52 -29.20 -30.42
CA ILE A 67 -10.25 -27.76 -30.46
C ILE A 67 -8.94 -27.49 -29.69
N LYS A 68 -8.02 -26.73 -30.28
CA LYS A 68 -6.77 -26.35 -29.61
C LYS A 68 -7.09 -25.45 -28.39
N PRO A 69 -6.64 -25.79 -27.17
CA PRO A 69 -6.84 -24.94 -26.00
C PRO A 69 -6.01 -23.65 -26.08
N PRO A 70 -6.38 -22.59 -25.31
CA PRO A 70 -5.58 -21.38 -25.19
C PRO A 70 -4.16 -21.68 -24.67
N ASP A 71 -3.20 -20.84 -25.04
CA ASP A 71 -1.84 -20.96 -24.51
C ASP A 71 -1.84 -20.74 -22.99
N ALA A 72 -0.94 -21.47 -22.30
CA ALA A 72 -0.79 -21.34 -20.86
C ALA A 72 -0.45 -19.90 -20.48
N LYS A 73 -1.20 -19.33 -19.54
CA LYS A 73 -0.85 -18.04 -18.94
C LYS A 73 0.28 -18.23 -17.93
N ASP A 74 1.07 -17.19 -17.75
CA ASP A 74 2.04 -17.11 -16.66
C ASP A 74 1.36 -17.35 -15.31
N ASP A 75 2.11 -17.93 -14.37
CA ASP A 75 1.60 -18.12 -13.01
C ASP A 75 1.18 -16.77 -12.40
N PRO A 76 0.01 -16.71 -11.75
CA PRO A 76 -0.44 -15.51 -11.08
C PRO A 76 0.57 -15.04 -10.03
N TRP A 77 0.75 -13.73 -9.90
CA TRP A 77 1.57 -13.15 -8.83
C TRP A 77 1.01 -13.54 -7.46
N ASP A 78 1.83 -14.16 -6.62
CA ASP A 78 1.45 -14.50 -5.24
C ASP A 78 1.38 -13.24 -4.37
N SER A 79 0.18 -12.74 -4.14
CA SER A 79 -0.06 -11.57 -3.28
C SER A 79 0.27 -11.82 -1.79
N ASN A 80 0.41 -13.07 -1.34
CA ASN A 80 0.76 -13.36 0.07
C ASN A 80 2.17 -12.90 0.44
N VAL A 81 3.05 -12.71 -0.55
CA VAL A 81 4.38 -12.12 -0.34
C VAL A 81 4.31 -10.68 0.17
N ILE A 82 3.15 -10.02 0.08
CA ILE A 82 2.90 -8.71 0.69
C ILE A 82 2.55 -8.93 2.18
N THR A 83 3.53 -9.41 2.94
CA THR A 83 3.45 -9.66 4.38
C THR A 83 4.79 -9.32 5.04
N PRO A 84 4.78 -8.62 6.18
CA PRO A 84 5.99 -8.39 6.97
C PRO A 84 6.77 -9.69 7.21
N GLY A 85 8.10 -9.62 7.09
CA GLY A 85 8.99 -10.77 7.28
C GLY A 85 9.32 -11.57 6.00
N THR A 86 8.70 -11.25 4.86
CA THR A 86 9.04 -11.87 3.57
C THR A 86 10.21 -11.15 2.88
N ASP A 87 10.94 -11.87 2.03
CA ASP A 87 12.01 -11.31 1.19
C ASP A 87 11.50 -10.19 0.27
N PHE A 88 10.27 -10.31 -0.22
CA PHE A 88 9.66 -9.26 -1.04
C PHE A 88 9.58 -7.94 -0.28
N MET A 89 9.09 -7.95 0.97
CA MET A 89 8.95 -6.75 1.78
C MET A 89 10.30 -6.15 2.19
N LEU A 90 11.32 -7.00 2.40
CA LEU A 90 12.70 -6.54 2.62
C LEU A 90 13.25 -5.82 1.39
N LYS A 91 13.11 -6.43 0.20
CA LYS A 91 13.52 -5.82 -1.07
C LYS A 91 12.75 -4.54 -1.37
N LEU A 92 11.43 -4.52 -1.12
CA LEU A 92 10.59 -3.33 -1.25
C LEU A 92 11.09 -2.19 -0.35
N SER A 93 11.41 -2.49 0.91
CA SER A 93 11.89 -1.50 1.87
C SER A 93 13.23 -0.90 1.42
N THR A 94 14.15 -1.73 0.93
CA THR A 94 15.41 -1.27 0.33
C THR A 94 15.18 -0.40 -0.90
N TYR A 95 14.26 -0.80 -1.78
CA TYR A 95 13.89 -0.03 -2.96
C TYR A 95 13.30 1.34 -2.60
N ILE A 96 12.37 1.42 -1.64
CA ILE A 96 11.76 2.70 -1.23
C ILE A 96 12.82 3.64 -0.62
N ARG A 97 13.75 3.11 0.20
CA ARG A 97 14.88 3.91 0.71
C ARG A 97 15.74 4.47 -0.42
N TYR A 98 16.06 3.63 -1.41
CA TYR A 98 16.79 4.06 -2.60
C TYR A 98 16.02 5.13 -3.38
N TYR A 99 14.72 4.91 -3.63
CA TYR A 99 13.83 5.86 -4.30
C TYR A 99 13.82 7.22 -3.60
N VAL A 100 13.63 7.25 -2.27
CA VAL A 100 13.64 8.49 -1.47
C VAL A 100 14.98 9.22 -1.60
N ARG A 101 16.11 8.51 -1.47
CA ARG A 101 17.44 9.10 -1.64
C ARG A 101 17.64 9.69 -3.03
N CYS A 102 17.24 8.94 -4.07
CA CYS A 102 17.29 9.39 -5.45
C CYS A 102 16.47 10.67 -5.65
N ARG A 103 15.25 10.75 -5.12
CA ARG A 103 14.39 11.95 -5.22
C ARG A 103 14.95 13.15 -4.46
N ILE A 104 15.57 12.95 -3.30
CA ILE A 104 16.26 14.05 -2.59
C ILE A 104 17.44 14.57 -3.42
N SER A 105 18.21 13.69 -4.06
CA SER A 105 19.37 14.09 -4.87
C SER A 105 19.01 14.71 -6.22
N THR A 106 17.95 14.23 -6.88
CA THR A 106 17.61 14.60 -8.26
C THR A 106 16.39 15.51 -8.38
N GLY A 107 15.54 15.57 -7.37
CA GLY A 107 14.25 16.27 -7.39
C GLY A 107 14.31 17.77 -7.14
N GLY A 108 15.52 18.35 -7.13
CA GLY A 108 15.73 19.79 -7.00
C GLY A 108 15.27 20.37 -5.66
N GLU A 109 14.99 21.66 -5.67
CA GLU A 109 14.68 22.43 -4.46
C GLU A 109 13.40 21.98 -3.73
N TYR A 110 12.44 21.41 -4.48
CA TYR A 110 11.20 20.91 -3.92
C TYR A 110 11.44 19.77 -2.90
N TYR A 111 12.23 18.76 -3.27
CA TYR A 111 12.51 17.63 -2.39
C TYR A 111 13.49 17.96 -1.25
N LYS A 112 14.34 18.99 -1.42
CA LYS A 112 15.24 19.45 -0.34
C LYS A 112 14.48 20.06 0.83
N ASN A 113 13.39 20.77 0.55
CA ASN A 113 12.56 21.42 1.58
C ASN A 113 11.45 20.51 2.11
N LEU A 114 11.23 19.36 1.50
CA LEU A 114 10.20 18.41 1.90
C LEU A 114 10.75 17.45 2.96
N LYS A 115 10.12 17.40 4.14
CA LYS A 115 10.43 16.37 5.14
C LYS A 115 9.85 15.04 4.65
N ILE A 116 10.65 13.99 4.62
CA ILE A 116 10.19 12.64 4.23
C ILE A 116 10.37 11.70 5.41
N ILE A 117 9.28 11.04 5.81
CA ILE A 117 9.30 9.98 6.82
C ILE A 117 8.92 8.68 6.12
N PHE A 118 9.76 7.66 6.25
CA PHE A 118 9.48 6.32 5.75
C PHE A 118 9.47 5.32 6.90
N THR A 119 8.35 4.63 7.07
CA THR A 119 8.21 3.51 8.02
C THR A 119 8.01 2.23 7.24
N ASP A 120 8.95 1.29 7.40
CA ASP A 120 8.90 0.02 6.69
C ASP A 120 8.12 -1.05 7.47
N ALA A 121 8.13 -2.28 6.96
CA ALA A 121 7.44 -3.42 7.56
C ALA A 121 8.07 -3.93 8.87
N SER A 122 9.29 -3.49 9.21
CA SER A 122 9.94 -3.86 10.47
C SER A 122 9.36 -3.09 11.67
N VAL A 123 8.76 -1.92 11.42
CA VAL A 123 8.04 -1.15 12.44
C VAL A 123 6.67 -1.79 12.63
N PRO A 124 6.28 -2.22 13.84
CA PRO A 124 4.96 -2.82 14.08
C PRO A 124 3.79 -1.87 13.80
N GLY A 125 2.62 -2.44 13.52
CA GLY A 125 1.37 -1.71 13.26
C GLY A 125 1.00 -1.61 11.77
N GLU A 126 -0.28 -1.38 11.53
CA GLU A 126 -0.85 -1.14 10.20
C GLU A 126 -0.44 0.26 9.71
N GLY A 127 -0.21 0.42 8.41
CA GLY A 127 0.28 1.64 7.80
C GLY A 127 -0.63 2.85 8.08
N GLU A 128 -1.94 2.67 7.94
CA GLU A 128 -2.94 3.69 8.28
C GLU A 128 -2.84 4.10 9.76
N HIS A 129 -2.73 3.14 10.68
CA HIS A 129 -2.64 3.42 12.11
C HIS A 129 -1.31 4.05 12.51
N LYS A 130 -0.21 3.76 11.80
CA LYS A 130 1.07 4.49 11.95
C LYS A 130 0.91 5.97 11.60
N ILE A 131 0.26 6.25 10.47
CA ILE A 131 0.00 7.62 10.00
C ILE A 131 -0.92 8.36 10.99
N MET A 132 -2.03 7.73 11.40
CA MET A 132 -2.97 8.31 12.36
C MET A 132 -2.31 8.60 13.71
N SER A 133 -1.42 7.71 14.16
CA SER A 133 -0.64 7.93 15.39
C SER A 133 0.31 9.11 15.25
N HIS A 134 0.96 9.27 14.10
CA HIS A 134 1.80 10.43 13.82
C HIS A 134 1.02 11.74 13.87
N ILE A 135 -0.16 11.80 13.24
CA ILE A 135 -1.03 12.98 13.22
C ILE A 135 -1.46 13.36 14.64
N ARG A 136 -1.97 12.41 15.43
CA ARG A 136 -2.37 12.66 16.83
C ARG A 136 -1.20 13.19 17.67
N LEU A 137 0.00 12.64 17.49
CA LEU A 137 1.20 13.10 18.18
C LEU A 137 1.64 14.50 17.74
N GLN A 138 1.47 14.88 16.46
CA GLN A 138 1.75 16.26 16.03
C GLN A 138 0.73 17.23 16.61
N ARG A 139 -0.56 16.89 16.57
CA ARG A 139 -1.64 17.72 17.11
C ARG A 139 -1.48 18.03 18.60
N ALA A 140 -0.97 17.07 19.38
CA ALA A 140 -0.73 17.24 20.81
C ALA A 140 0.48 18.13 21.15
N ARG A 141 1.30 18.53 20.16
CA ARG A 141 2.49 19.34 20.41
C ARG A 141 2.14 20.82 20.59
N PRO A 142 2.79 21.52 21.54
CA PRO A 142 2.72 22.98 21.62
C PRO A 142 3.17 23.61 20.30
N GLY A 143 2.43 24.60 19.81
CA GLY A 143 2.74 25.29 18.55
C GLY A 143 2.32 24.55 17.28
N TYR A 144 1.53 23.48 17.38
CA TYR A 144 0.90 22.85 16.22
C TYR A 144 -0.04 23.83 15.51
N ASP A 145 0.06 23.92 14.19
CA ASP A 145 -0.87 24.70 13.36
C ASP A 145 -2.16 23.88 13.13
N PRO A 146 -3.32 24.29 13.67
CA PRO A 146 -4.58 23.57 13.50
C PRO A 146 -5.12 23.60 12.06
N ASN A 147 -4.54 24.44 11.18
CA ASN A 147 -4.96 24.58 9.79
C ASN A 147 -4.12 23.74 8.81
N VAL A 148 -3.22 22.88 9.31
CA VAL A 148 -2.47 21.94 8.46
C VAL A 148 -3.45 21.12 7.61
N LYS A 149 -3.15 21.05 6.31
CA LYS A 149 -3.93 20.28 5.34
C LYS A 149 -3.34 18.90 5.18
N HIS A 150 -4.12 17.88 5.50
CA HIS A 150 -3.71 16.47 5.41
C HIS A 150 -4.35 15.83 4.19
N VAL A 151 -3.55 15.12 3.40
CA VAL A 151 -4.04 14.27 2.30
C VAL A 151 -3.56 12.85 2.57
N LEU A 152 -4.49 11.93 2.77
CA LEU A 152 -4.22 10.52 2.99
C LEU A 152 -4.59 9.73 1.74
N HIS A 153 -3.65 8.97 1.20
CA HIS A 153 -3.90 8.06 0.08
C HIS A 153 -4.07 6.62 0.57
N GLY A 154 -5.10 5.94 0.08
CA GLY A 154 -5.31 4.51 0.29
C GLY A 154 -6.70 4.06 -0.20
N LEU A 155 -6.88 2.74 -0.27
CA LEU A 155 -8.08 2.11 -0.86
C LEU A 155 -9.14 1.71 0.18
N ASP A 156 -8.77 1.67 1.46
CA ASP A 156 -9.66 1.17 2.51
C ASP A 156 -10.77 2.18 2.83
N ALA A 157 -11.99 1.68 3.04
CA ALA A 157 -13.14 2.51 3.43
C ALA A 157 -12.96 3.14 4.83
N ASP A 158 -12.18 2.46 5.68
CA ASP A 158 -11.92 2.86 7.06
C ASP A 158 -11.14 4.19 7.14
N LEU A 159 -10.46 4.60 6.07
CA LEU A 159 -9.69 5.84 6.01
C LEU A 159 -10.56 7.09 6.23
N ILE A 160 -11.83 7.06 5.83
CA ILE A 160 -12.76 8.17 6.08
C ILE A 160 -13.04 8.29 7.59
N MET A 161 -13.33 7.17 8.24
CA MET A 161 -13.61 7.14 9.67
C MET A 161 -12.37 7.49 10.49
N LEU A 162 -11.20 6.98 10.08
CA LEU A 162 -9.93 7.34 10.69
C LEU A 162 -9.62 8.83 10.51
N GLY A 163 -9.89 9.40 9.33
CA GLY A 163 -9.77 10.82 9.06
C GLY A 163 -10.64 11.67 9.99
N LEU A 164 -11.91 11.32 10.16
CA LEU A 164 -12.81 12.00 11.11
C LEU A 164 -12.31 11.90 12.56
N ALA A 165 -11.83 10.73 12.97
CA ALA A 165 -11.30 10.49 14.31
C ALA A 165 -10.00 11.28 14.62
N THR A 166 -9.34 11.88 13.62
CA THR A 166 -8.20 12.78 13.86
C THR A 166 -8.62 14.12 14.46
N HIS A 167 -9.88 14.53 14.27
CA HIS A 167 -10.36 15.89 14.57
C HIS A 167 -9.57 17.01 13.88
N GLU A 168 -8.88 16.70 12.77
CA GLU A 168 -8.24 17.70 11.91
C GLU A 168 -9.27 18.36 11.01
N VAL A 169 -9.28 19.69 10.98
CA VAL A 169 -10.28 20.46 10.21
C VAL A 169 -10.12 20.21 8.71
N ASN A 170 -8.88 20.16 8.24
CA ASN A 170 -8.54 20.03 6.82
C ASN A 170 -7.98 18.63 6.52
N PHE A 171 -8.85 17.64 6.41
CA PHE A 171 -8.48 16.26 6.11
C PHE A 171 -9.13 15.77 4.81
N TYR A 172 -8.32 15.25 3.89
CA TYR A 172 -8.77 14.78 2.59
C TYR A 172 -8.30 13.34 2.37
N VAL A 173 -9.17 12.50 1.82
CA VAL A 173 -8.81 11.14 1.38
C VAL A 173 -8.70 11.14 -0.13
N LEU A 174 -7.54 10.73 -0.65
CA LEU A 174 -7.27 10.55 -2.07
C LEU A 174 -7.35 9.07 -2.42
N ARG A 175 -8.15 8.72 -3.42
CA ARG A 175 -8.30 7.36 -3.95
C ARG A 175 -8.49 7.41 -5.46
N GLU A 176 -8.19 6.31 -6.12
CA GLU A 176 -8.55 6.11 -7.51
C GLU A 176 -10.07 5.96 -7.65
N GLU A 177 -10.59 6.31 -8.83
CA GLU A 177 -11.95 5.99 -9.20
C GLU A 177 -12.08 4.46 -9.30
N VAL A 178 -13.10 3.92 -8.62
CA VAL A 178 -13.37 2.47 -8.50
C VAL A 178 -14.64 2.14 -9.26
#